data_AF-A0A2H0J8P7-F1
#
_entry.id   AF-A0A2H0J8P7-F1
#
_cell.length_a   1.000
_cell.length_b   1.000
_cell.length_c   1.000
_cell.angle_alpha   90.00
_cell.angle_beta   90.00
_cell.angle_gamma   90.00
#
_symmetry.space_group_name_H-M   'P 1'
#
loop_
_entity.id
_entity.type
_entity.pdbx_description
1 polymer ?
#
loop_
_entity_poly.entity_id
_entity_poly.type
_entity_poly.pdbx_seq_one_letter_code
_entity_poly.pdbx_strand_id
1 'polypeptide(L)'
;MIQIHGINPQQAHAAIMVHVWPWVKAQTAAGHAVVLEARLHEDAKSDQQRRFYHGVILTQIAKQAKPNGQTYPLAVWKEYFRNLYLGKKRVTTTNPLTGKKSRRHVRQSTEALGVKSYNLLIERVTAYAVTELGVEFDQHSPNGAIDPDTGEVYQ
;
A
#
# COMPACT_ATOMS: atom_id res chain seq x y z
N MET A 1 -9.60 -10.41 -10.17
CA MET A 1 -9.66 -10.72 -8.73
C MET A 1 -10.95 -10.15 -8.21
N ILE A 2 -11.86 -10.97 -7.67
CA ILE A 2 -13.12 -10.48 -7.10
C ILE A 2 -12.83 -10.16 -5.63
N GLN A 3 -13.00 -8.89 -5.24
CA GLN A 3 -12.89 -8.46 -3.85
C GLN A 3 -14.28 -8.06 -3.35
N ILE A 4 -14.62 -8.55 -2.15
CA ILE A 4 -15.88 -8.25 -1.48
C ILE A 4 -15.57 -7.81 -0.05
N HIS A 5 -16.32 -6.82 0.43
CA HIS A 5 -16.20 -6.31 1.80
C HIS A 5 -17.47 -6.66 2.56
N GLY A 6 -17.35 -7.50 3.58
CA GLY A 6 -18.42 -7.75 4.54
C GLY A 6 -18.06 -7.14 5.89
N ILE A 7 -18.84 -6.15 6.33
CA ILE A 7 -18.65 -5.51 7.65
C ILE A 7 -19.31 -6.37 8.75
N ASN A 8 -20.30 -7.18 8.37
CA ASN A 8 -20.99 -8.13 9.25
C ASN A 8 -21.26 -9.48 8.54
N PRO A 9 -21.63 -10.54 9.28
CA PRO A 9 -21.84 -11.86 8.71
C PRO A 9 -22.90 -11.93 7.60
N GLN A 10 -24.00 -11.17 7.72
CA GLN A 10 -25.06 -11.20 6.69
C GLN A 10 -24.60 -10.58 5.37
N GLN A 11 -23.91 -9.44 5.44
CA GLN A 11 -23.35 -8.77 4.27
C GLN A 11 -22.24 -9.61 3.63
N ALA A 12 -21.36 -10.20 4.42
CA ALA A 12 -20.31 -11.08 3.92
C ALA A 12 -20.91 -12.28 3.17
N HIS A 13 -21.90 -12.95 3.77
CA HIS A 13 -22.59 -14.08 3.15
C HIS A 13 -23.27 -13.67 1.84
N ALA A 14 -24.02 -12.58 1.83
CA ALA A 14 -24.68 -12.07 0.63
C ALA A 14 -23.66 -11.75 -0.48
N ALA A 15 -22.59 -11.03 -0.16
CA ALA A 15 -21.56 -10.66 -1.14
C ALA A 15 -20.82 -11.89 -1.71
N ILE A 16 -20.52 -12.90 -0.88
CA ILE A 16 -19.94 -14.16 -1.35
C ILE A 16 -20.89 -14.84 -2.33
N MET A 17 -22.17 -14.98 -1.97
CA MET A 17 -23.14 -15.70 -2.78
C MET A 17 -23.46 -15.00 -4.11
N VAL A 18 -23.45 -13.66 -4.12
CA VAL A 18 -23.76 -12.87 -5.31
C VAL A 18 -22.55 -12.75 -6.24
N HIS A 19 -21.35 -12.53 -5.72
CA HIS A 19 -20.20 -12.16 -6.54
C HIS A 19 -19.14 -13.26 -6.68
N VAL A 20 -18.87 -14.01 -5.61
CA VAL A 20 -17.75 -14.98 -5.60
C VAL A 20 -18.23 -16.36 -6.05
N TRP A 21 -19.31 -16.86 -5.44
CA TRP A 21 -19.80 -18.21 -5.66
C TRP A 21 -20.18 -18.52 -7.12
N PRO A 22 -20.86 -17.64 -7.89
CA PRO A 22 -21.21 -17.95 -9.27
C PRO A 22 -19.98 -18.20 -10.14
N TRP A 23 -18.92 -17.42 -9.94
CA TRP A 23 -17.66 -17.60 -10.67
C TRP A 23 -16.95 -18.89 -10.24
N VAL A 24 -16.82 -19.16 -8.94
CA VAL A 24 -16.18 -20.39 -8.43
C VAL A 24 -16.91 -21.63 -8.94
N LYS A 25 -18.25 -21.62 -8.90
CA LYS A 25 -19.08 -22.72 -9.40
C LYS A 25 -18.83 -22.98 -10.88
N ALA A 26 -18.76 -21.93 -11.70
CA ALA A 26 -18.47 -22.07 -13.14
C ALA A 26 -17.08 -22.68 -13.39
N GLN A 27 -16.04 -22.21 -12.69
CA GLN A 27 -14.67 -22.71 -12.86
C GLN A 27 -14.49 -24.15 -12.40
N THR A 28 -15.07 -24.49 -11.24
CA THR A 28 -15.00 -25.85 -10.69
C THR A 28 -15.83 -26.84 -11.52
N ALA A 29 -16.98 -26.42 -12.06
CA ALA A 29 -17.74 -27.22 -13.02
C ALA A 29 -16.98 -27.45 -14.34
N ALA A 30 -16.13 -26.51 -14.75
CA ALA A 30 -15.23 -26.65 -15.90
C ALA A 30 -13.98 -27.51 -15.61
N GLY A 31 -13.85 -28.07 -14.40
CA GLY A 31 -12.72 -28.91 -14.01
C GLY A 31 -11.47 -28.16 -13.55
N HIS A 32 -11.55 -26.84 -13.36
CA HIS A 32 -10.44 -26.04 -12.83
C HIS A 32 -10.40 -26.08 -11.30
N ALA A 33 -9.19 -26.16 -10.74
CA ALA A 33 -8.96 -25.95 -9.33
C ALA A 33 -8.98 -24.45 -9.01
N VAL A 34 -9.71 -24.06 -7.96
CA VAL A 34 -9.86 -22.67 -7.52
C VAL A 34 -9.36 -22.53 -6.09
N VAL A 35 -8.61 -21.46 -5.80
CA VAL A 35 -8.18 -21.09 -4.45
C VAL A 35 -8.94 -19.83 -4.02
N LEU A 36 -9.54 -19.88 -2.82
CA LEU A 36 -10.19 -18.73 -2.18
C LEU A 36 -9.35 -18.30 -0.98
N GLU A 37 -9.06 -17.01 -0.89
CA GLU A 37 -8.29 -16.43 0.21
C GLU A 37 -9.09 -15.28 0.84
N ALA A 38 -9.33 -15.37 2.15
CA ALA A 38 -9.92 -14.31 2.94
C ALA A 38 -8.84 -13.65 3.79
N ARG A 39 -8.82 -12.31 3.82
CA ARG A 39 -7.90 -11.52 4.64
C ARG A 39 -8.67 -10.43 5.38
N LEU A 40 -8.08 -9.91 6.45
CA LEU A 40 -8.65 -8.76 7.14
C LEU A 40 -8.63 -7.55 6.19
N HIS A 41 -9.69 -6.75 6.26
CA HIS A 41 -9.88 -5.59 5.38
C HIS A 41 -8.75 -4.55 5.53
N GLU A 42 -8.16 -4.41 6.72
CA GLU A 42 -7.02 -3.52 6.95
C GLU A 42 -5.75 -3.97 6.21
N ASP A 43 -5.52 -5.29 6.12
CA ASP A 43 -4.41 -5.86 5.36
C ASP A 43 -4.59 -5.62 3.87
N ALA A 44 -5.82 -5.83 3.35
CA ALA A 44 -6.15 -5.58 1.96
C ALA A 44 -5.97 -4.10 1.57
N LYS A 45 -6.41 -3.16 2.43
CA LYS A 45 -6.18 -1.72 2.25
C LYS A 45 -4.69 -1.37 2.26
N SER A 46 -3.94 -1.93 3.21
CA SER A 46 -2.49 -1.71 3.29
C SER A 46 -1.78 -2.23 2.02
N ASP A 47 -2.21 -3.36 1.47
CA ASP A 47 -1.68 -3.90 0.22
C ASP A 47 -2.01 -3.02 -0.99
N GLN A 48 -3.23 -2.49 -1.09
CA GLN A 48 -3.62 -1.56 -2.14
C GLN A 48 -2.79 -0.27 -2.09
N GLN A 49 -2.61 0.32 -0.90
CA GLN A 49 -1.78 1.50 -0.71
C GLN A 49 -0.32 1.23 -1.07
N ARG A 50 0.23 0.05 -0.70
CA ARG A 50 1.58 -0.36 -1.07
C ARG A 50 1.75 -0.48 -2.58
N ARG A 51 0.78 -1.13 -3.25
CA ARG A 51 0.76 -1.25 -4.72
C ARG A 51 0.68 0.11 -5.39
N PHE A 52 -0.17 1.01 -4.90
CA PHE A 52 -0.27 2.36 -5.44
C PHE A 52 1.03 3.15 -5.26
N TYR A 53 1.58 3.17 -4.06
CA TYR A 53 2.82 3.89 -3.78
C TYR A 53 4.01 3.38 -4.60
N HIS A 54 4.20 2.07 -4.66
CA HIS A 54 5.31 1.50 -5.41
C HIS A 54 5.06 1.48 -6.92
N GLY A 55 3.85 1.13 -7.35
CA GLY A 55 3.51 0.94 -8.76
C GLY A 55 3.27 2.26 -9.51
N VAL A 56 2.66 3.24 -8.85
CA VAL A 56 2.27 4.52 -9.46
C VAL A 56 3.22 5.62 -9.05
N ILE A 57 3.20 6.01 -7.77
CA ILE A 57 3.89 7.22 -7.29
C ILE A 57 5.41 7.14 -7.52
N LEU A 58 6.07 6.12 -6.98
CA LEU A 58 7.52 6.00 -7.13
C LEU A 58 7.96 5.74 -8.58
N THR A 59 7.12 5.07 -9.38
CA THR A 59 7.41 4.83 -10.80
C THR A 59 7.36 6.14 -11.59
N GLN A 60 6.37 7.00 -11.36
CA GLN A 60 6.28 8.29 -12.03
C GLN A 60 7.42 9.22 -11.61
N ILE A 61 7.77 9.25 -10.31
CA ILE A 61 8.96 9.97 -9.83
C ILE A 61 10.22 9.47 -10.53
N ALA A 62 10.45 8.15 -10.57
CA ALA A 62 11.65 7.59 -11.20
C ALA A 62 11.75 7.90 -12.70
N LYS A 63 10.61 8.04 -13.39
CA LYS A 63 10.55 8.38 -14.82
C LYS A 63 10.79 9.87 -15.09
N GLN A 64 10.25 10.74 -14.25
CA GLN A 64 10.20 12.18 -14.51
C GLN A 64 11.31 12.96 -13.78
N ALA A 65 11.58 12.63 -12.52
CA ALA A 65 12.49 13.41 -11.69
C ALA A 65 13.95 13.26 -12.12
N LYS A 66 14.61 14.40 -12.37
CA LYS A 66 16.03 14.49 -12.75
C LYS A 66 16.79 15.48 -11.87
N PRO A 67 16.89 15.26 -10.55
CA PRO A 67 17.66 16.15 -9.69
C PRO A 67 19.12 16.18 -10.16
N ASN A 68 19.65 17.39 -10.35
CA ASN A 68 20.98 17.62 -10.93
C ASN A 68 21.19 16.96 -12.31
N GLY A 69 20.11 16.80 -13.10
CA GLY A 69 20.16 16.20 -14.44
C GLY A 69 20.28 14.67 -14.46
N GLN A 70 20.34 14.02 -13.31
CA GLN A 70 20.52 12.56 -13.20
C GLN A 70 19.20 11.85 -12.88
N THR A 71 18.95 10.70 -13.51
CA THR A 71 17.84 9.81 -13.15
C THR A 71 18.30 8.77 -12.13
N TYR A 72 17.37 8.34 -11.28
CA TYR A 72 17.61 7.33 -10.25
C TYR A 72 16.57 6.22 -10.32
N PRO A 73 16.97 4.96 -10.09
CA PRO A 73 16.04 3.84 -10.08
C PRO A 73 15.09 3.93 -8.89
N LEU A 74 13.93 3.28 -9.02
CA LEU A 74 12.87 3.27 -8.00
C LEU A 74 13.37 2.90 -6.60
N ALA A 75 14.29 1.94 -6.50
CA ALA A 75 14.86 1.50 -5.23
C ALA A 75 15.60 2.63 -4.48
N VAL A 76 16.27 3.53 -5.21
CA VAL A 76 16.96 4.69 -4.64
C VAL A 76 15.94 5.70 -4.12
N TRP A 77 14.89 6.00 -4.90
CA TRP A 77 13.80 6.87 -4.45
C TRP A 77 13.08 6.32 -3.22
N LYS A 78 12.80 5.01 -3.19
CA LYS A 78 12.20 4.33 -2.03
C LYS A 78 13.03 4.55 -0.76
N GLU A 79 14.34 4.37 -0.86
CA GLU A 79 15.23 4.51 0.30
C GLU A 79 15.42 5.98 0.71
N TYR A 80 15.45 6.89 -0.27
CA TYR A 80 15.49 8.33 -0.04
C TYR A 80 14.27 8.81 0.77
N PHE A 81 13.05 8.55 0.28
CA PHE A 81 11.82 8.97 0.97
C PHE A 81 11.60 8.26 2.30
N ARG A 82 12.05 7.00 2.43
CA ARG A 82 12.07 6.32 3.72
C ARG A 82 12.96 7.05 4.73
N ASN A 83 14.18 7.40 4.35
CA ASN A 83 15.06 8.15 5.25
C ASN A 83 14.47 9.52 5.60
N LEU A 84 13.89 10.21 4.61
CA LEU A 84 13.33 11.54 4.77
C LEU A 84 12.12 11.56 5.72
N TYR A 85 11.19 10.61 5.62
CA TYR A 85 9.91 10.68 6.34
C TYR A 85 9.71 9.67 7.47
N LEU A 86 10.42 8.53 7.45
CA LEU A 86 10.20 7.44 8.41
C LEU A 86 11.32 7.31 9.44
N GLY A 87 12.54 7.69 9.09
CA GLY A 87 13.68 7.64 10.01
C GLY A 87 13.96 6.24 10.58
N LYS A 88 14.25 6.18 11.89
CA LYS A 88 14.60 4.95 12.62
C LYS A 88 13.69 4.76 13.84
N LYS A 89 13.23 3.54 14.08
CA LYS A 89 12.46 3.18 15.28
C LYS A 89 13.36 2.58 16.36
N ARG A 90 13.07 2.86 17.63
CA ARG A 90 13.75 2.20 18.76
C ARG A 90 13.15 0.82 18.96
N VAL A 91 13.97 -0.21 18.90
CA VAL A 91 13.57 -1.60 19.17
C VAL A 91 14.29 -2.06 20.43
N THR A 92 13.53 -2.64 21.36
CA THR A 92 14.09 -3.35 22.50
C THR A 92 14.15 -4.83 22.14
N THR A 93 15.33 -5.43 22.26
CA THR A 93 15.54 -6.85 22.01
C THR A 93 16.08 -7.48 23.29
N THR A 94 15.40 -8.54 23.75
CA THR A 94 15.87 -9.37 24.86
C THR A 94 16.80 -10.42 24.30
N ASN A 95 18.01 -10.52 24.85
CA ASN A 95 18.93 -11.59 24.48
C ASN A 95 18.38 -12.93 25.02
N PRO A 96 18.10 -13.92 24.15
CA PRO A 96 17.49 -15.18 24.57
C PRO A 96 18.40 -16.04 25.47
N LEU A 97 19.72 -15.83 25.41
CA LEU A 97 20.71 -16.59 26.18
C LEU A 97 20.99 -15.97 27.56
N THR A 98 20.87 -14.65 27.70
CA THR A 98 21.26 -13.95 28.94
C THR A 98 20.13 -13.19 29.63
N GLY A 99 18.95 -13.09 29.00
CA GLY A 99 17.80 -12.33 29.51
C GLY A 99 17.99 -10.80 29.52
N LYS A 100 19.18 -10.29 29.17
CA LYS A 100 19.47 -8.85 29.18
C LYS A 100 18.75 -8.14 28.03
N LYS A 101 18.12 -7.01 28.35
CA LYS A 101 17.47 -6.13 27.37
C LYS A 101 18.50 -5.17 26.78
N SER A 102 18.54 -5.10 25.46
CA SER A 102 19.30 -4.10 24.70
C SER A 102 18.34 -3.23 23.89
N ARG A 103 18.69 -1.96 23.68
CA ARG A 103 17.93 -1.02 22.87
C ARG A 103 18.78 -0.57 21.70
N ARG A 104 18.25 -0.68 20.48
CA ARG A 104 18.91 -0.17 19.27
C ARG A 104 17.94 0.57 18.37
N HIS A 105 18.44 1.53 17.62
CA HIS A 105 17.68 2.15 16.54
C HIS A 105 17.76 1.24 15.31
N VAL A 106 16.60 0.82 14.80
CA VAL A 106 16.47 -0.03 13.62
C VAL A 106 15.75 0.74 12.53
N ARG A 107 16.11 0.45 11.28
CA ARG A 107 15.40 0.92 10.10
C ARG A 107 13.91 0.60 10.21
N GLN A 108 13.06 1.59 9.99
CA GLN A 108 11.62 1.38 9.87
C GLN A 108 11.29 1.06 8.41
N SER A 109 10.68 -0.11 8.17
CA SER A 109 10.20 -0.49 6.84
C SER A 109 8.88 0.22 6.53
N THR A 110 8.67 0.61 5.28
CA THR A 110 7.36 1.08 4.79
C THR A 110 6.29 0.01 4.94
N GLU A 111 6.66 -1.26 4.87
CA GLU A 111 5.73 -2.40 5.02
C GLU A 111 5.23 -2.57 6.46
N ALA A 112 5.98 -2.06 7.44
CA ALA A 112 5.59 -2.11 8.85
C ALA A 112 4.62 -0.97 9.25
N LEU A 113 4.17 -0.16 8.29
CA LEU A 113 3.22 0.92 8.52
C LEU A 113 1.79 0.42 8.41
N GLY A 114 0.94 0.90 9.32
CA GLY A 114 -0.50 0.76 9.18
C GLY A 114 -1.08 1.78 8.18
N VAL A 115 -2.34 1.57 7.80
CA VAL A 115 -3.07 2.31 6.76
C VAL A 115 -2.92 3.83 6.86
N LYS A 116 -3.10 4.40 8.06
CA LYS A 116 -3.05 5.85 8.30
C LYS A 116 -1.64 6.42 8.07
N SER A 117 -0.62 5.79 8.65
CA SER A 117 0.77 6.21 8.48
C SER A 117 1.24 6.05 7.05
N TYR A 118 0.69 5.06 6.32
CA TYR A 118 0.99 4.85 4.91
C TYR A 118 0.39 5.94 4.02
N ASN A 119 -0.86 6.38 4.26
CA ASN A 119 -1.46 7.51 3.55
C ASN A 119 -0.64 8.79 3.74
N LEU A 120 -0.24 9.09 4.99
CA LEU A 120 0.58 10.27 5.27
C LEU A 120 1.94 10.23 4.54
N LEU A 121 2.51 9.02 4.38
CA LEU A 121 3.73 8.86 3.58
C LEU A 121 3.47 9.19 2.10
N ILE A 122 2.39 8.66 1.51
CA ILE A 122 2.02 8.92 0.12
C ILE A 122 1.84 10.42 -0.09
N GLU A 123 1.04 11.09 0.75
CA GLU A 123 0.79 12.53 0.66
C GLU A 123 2.08 13.36 0.70
N ARG A 124 2.97 13.07 1.66
CA ARG A 124 4.24 13.80 1.80
C ARG A 124 5.17 13.60 0.61
N VAL A 125 5.24 12.37 0.09
CA VAL A 125 6.07 12.04 -1.06
C VAL A 125 5.51 12.71 -2.33
N THR A 126 4.21 12.67 -2.54
CA THR A 126 3.56 13.34 -3.67
C THR A 126 3.79 14.85 -3.60
N ALA A 127 3.59 15.47 -2.43
CA ALA A 127 3.84 16.90 -2.24
C ALA A 127 5.29 17.26 -2.59
N TYR A 128 6.28 16.55 -2.05
CA TYR A 128 7.69 16.78 -2.36
C TYR A 128 8.00 16.59 -3.85
N ALA A 129 7.44 15.56 -4.47
CA ALA A 129 7.67 15.29 -5.87
C ALA A 129 7.09 16.40 -6.78
N VAL A 130 5.93 16.96 -6.44
CA VAL A 130 5.37 18.09 -7.17
C VAL A 130 6.19 19.37 -6.92
N THR A 131 6.46 19.71 -5.66
CA THR A 131 7.07 21.00 -5.32
C THR A 131 8.56 21.07 -5.61
N GLU A 132 9.31 20.01 -5.30
CA GLU A 132 10.77 20.01 -5.39
C GLU A 132 11.29 19.35 -6.67
N LEU A 133 10.57 18.36 -7.19
CA LEU A 133 11.02 17.57 -8.35
C LEU A 133 10.28 17.92 -9.64
N GLY A 134 9.22 18.73 -9.58
CA GLY A 134 8.39 19.10 -10.74
C GLY A 134 7.71 17.91 -11.42
N VAL A 135 7.39 16.86 -10.65
CA VAL A 135 6.72 15.67 -11.15
C VAL A 135 5.21 15.93 -11.25
N GLU A 136 4.62 15.59 -12.39
CA GLU A 136 3.17 15.61 -12.59
C GLU A 136 2.62 14.18 -12.48
N PHE A 137 1.60 14.00 -11.64
CA PHE A 137 0.99 12.69 -11.42
C PHE A 137 -0.32 12.55 -12.18
N ASP A 138 -0.46 11.48 -12.97
CA ASP A 138 -1.75 11.14 -13.61
C ASP A 138 -2.80 10.70 -12.56
N GLN A 139 -2.35 10.20 -11.41
CA GLN A 139 -3.19 9.70 -10.32
C GLN A 139 -2.59 10.05 -8.96
N HIS A 140 -3.38 10.67 -8.09
CA HIS A 140 -2.92 11.19 -6.80
C HIS A 140 -3.35 10.34 -5.59
N SER A 141 -4.32 9.43 -5.77
CA SER A 141 -4.92 8.62 -4.69
C SER A 141 -5.00 7.13 -5.04
N PRO A 142 -4.79 6.21 -4.08
CA PRO A 142 -4.91 4.76 -4.27
C PRO A 142 -6.29 4.28 -4.74
N ASN A 143 -7.32 5.11 -4.57
CA ASN A 143 -8.72 4.77 -4.80
C ASN A 143 -9.28 5.37 -6.10
N GLY A 144 -8.44 5.87 -7.02
CA GLY A 144 -8.92 6.73 -8.10
C GLY A 144 -9.34 8.09 -7.54
N ALA A 145 -9.70 9.04 -8.39
CA ALA A 145 -10.08 10.39 -7.99
C ALA A 145 -11.25 10.34 -6.99
N ILE A 146 -10.93 10.41 -5.70
CA ILE A 146 -11.90 10.73 -4.65
C ILE A 146 -11.96 12.24 -4.65
N ASP A 147 -13.10 12.77 -5.08
CA ASP A 147 -13.43 14.16 -4.91
C ASP A 147 -13.34 14.50 -3.40
N PRO A 148 -12.44 15.42 -2.99
CA PRO A 148 -12.18 15.71 -1.59
C PRO A 148 -13.38 16.33 -0.85
N ASP A 149 -14.37 16.87 -1.58
CA ASP A 149 -15.57 17.48 -1.01
C ASP A 149 -16.76 16.52 -0.97
N THR A 150 -16.84 15.54 -1.87
CA THR A 150 -18.01 14.64 -1.99
C THR A 150 -17.73 13.17 -1.66
N GLY A 151 -16.47 12.73 -1.67
CA GLY A 151 -16.10 11.35 -1.34
C GLY A 151 -16.46 10.32 -2.42
N GLU A 152 -16.91 10.75 -3.60
CA GLU A 152 -17.29 9.86 -4.68
C GLU A 152 -16.07 9.28 -5.41
N VAL A 153 -16.13 7.98 -5.70
CA VAL A 153 -15.14 7.28 -6.52
C VAL A 153 -15.70 7.17 -7.93
N TYR A 154 -15.17 7.95 -8.88
CA TYR A 154 -15.51 7.77 -10.29
C TYR A 154 -14.83 6.50 -10.81
N GLN A 155 -15.63 5.53 -11.27
CA GLN A 155 -15.19 4.30 -11.93
C GLN A 155 -14.65 4.57 -13.33
#